data_AF-A0A6A5ZLI4-F1
#
_entry.id   AF-A0A6A5ZLI4-F1
#
_cell.length_a   1.000
_cell.length_b   1.000
_cell.length_c   1.000
_cell.angle_alpha   90.00
_cell.angle_beta   90.00
_cell.angle_gamma   90.00
#
_symmetry.space_group_name_H-M   'P 1'
#
loop_
_entity.id
_entity.type
_entity.pdbx_description
1 polymer ?
#
loop_
_entity_poly.entity_id
_entity_poly.type
_entity_poly.pdbx_seq_one_letter_code
_entity_poly.pdbx_strand_id
1 'polypeptide(L)'
;MSSHVFQGLDDPSKPSPSQPVVARMYDWYLGGTHSYEIDRKAAEATQRALPDIKPLVVENRSFLRRAVRYLAKNGYTQFIDIGSGLPTVGNTHEAVLRVNPGARILYVDIEASAVNEGNEFIRKTGWADQVGMIRASALEPENIFNDPETRRVIDFDKPVVILKIALVHFFRPQQ
;
A
#
# COMPACT_ATOMS: atom_id res chain seq x y z
N MET A 1 4.16 -12.66 -29.82
CA MET A 1 5.05 -13.44 -28.93
C MET A 1 5.49 -12.51 -27.81
N SER A 2 5.13 -12.64 -26.54
CA SER A 2 4.47 -13.72 -25.79
C SER A 2 3.55 -13.10 -24.73
N SER A 3 2.29 -13.52 -24.72
CA SER A 3 1.23 -13.12 -23.79
C SER A 3 1.16 -14.05 -22.56
N HIS A 4 2.29 -14.61 -22.12
CA HIS A 4 2.31 -15.78 -21.22
C HIS A 4 2.77 -15.49 -19.78
N VAL A 5 2.70 -14.24 -19.30
CA VAL A 5 3.18 -13.90 -17.94
C VAL A 5 2.05 -13.84 -16.89
N PHE A 6 0.78 -14.04 -17.25
CA PHE A 6 -0.35 -13.87 -16.31
C PHE A 6 -1.32 -15.06 -16.18
N GLN A 7 -0.96 -16.25 -16.68
CA GLN A 7 -1.80 -17.45 -16.49
C GLN A 7 -1.22 -18.37 -15.43
N GLY A 8 -1.85 -18.35 -14.26
CA GLY A 8 -1.54 -19.23 -13.13
C GLY A 8 -1.85 -18.56 -11.80
N LEU A 9 -3.12 -18.22 -11.55
CA LEU A 9 -3.54 -17.84 -10.22
C LEU A 9 -4.09 -19.08 -9.52
N ASP A 10 -3.24 -19.69 -8.70
CA ASP A 10 -3.70 -20.35 -7.47
C ASP A 10 -4.62 -19.40 -6.71
N ASP A 11 -5.50 -19.94 -5.86
CA ASP A 11 -6.46 -19.22 -5.02
C ASP A 11 -5.93 -17.81 -4.64
N PRO A 12 -6.52 -16.73 -5.20
CA PRO A 12 -6.00 -15.38 -5.04
C PRO A 12 -6.08 -14.90 -3.60
N SER A 13 -6.72 -15.65 -2.68
CA SER A 13 -6.69 -15.36 -1.24
C SER A 13 -5.44 -15.87 -0.52
N LYS A 14 -4.62 -16.72 -1.16
CA LYS A 14 -3.40 -17.27 -0.60
C LYS A 14 -2.16 -16.66 -1.26
N PRO A 15 -1.19 -16.13 -0.49
CA PRO A 15 0.04 -15.63 -1.07
C PRO A 15 0.77 -16.78 -1.76
N SER A 16 0.91 -16.68 -3.09
CA SER A 16 1.70 -17.65 -3.84
C SER A 16 3.18 -17.51 -3.47
N PRO A 17 3.86 -18.59 -3.03
CA PRO A 17 5.30 -18.59 -2.84
C PRO A 17 6.06 -18.78 -4.17
N SER A 18 5.36 -18.91 -5.30
CA SER A 18 5.97 -19.16 -6.61
C SER A 18 6.24 -17.90 -7.44
N GLN A 19 5.78 -16.73 -6.99
CA GLN A 19 6.05 -15.44 -7.64
C GLN A 19 6.44 -14.36 -6.63
N PRO A 20 7.42 -13.49 -6.96
CA PRO A 20 7.78 -12.36 -6.11
C PRO A 20 6.69 -11.29 -6.14
N VAL A 21 6.41 -10.70 -4.99
CA VAL A 21 5.44 -9.61 -4.83
C VAL A 21 6.17 -8.32 -4.49
N VAL A 22 5.88 -7.26 -5.25
CA VAL A 22 6.54 -5.94 -5.10
C VAL A 22 6.42 -5.40 -3.68
N ALA A 23 5.26 -5.51 -3.03
CA ALA A 23 5.06 -5.05 -1.66
C ALA A 23 5.99 -5.76 -0.65
N ARG A 24 6.25 -7.08 -0.85
CA ARG A 24 7.16 -7.87 -0.02
C ARG A 24 8.63 -7.54 -0.27
N MET A 25 8.98 -7.25 -1.53
CA MET A 25 10.30 -6.73 -1.87
C MET A 25 10.53 -5.35 -1.22
N TYR A 26 9.51 -4.48 -1.26
CA TYR A 26 9.55 -3.15 -0.63
C TYR A 26 9.74 -3.25 0.89
N ASP A 27 8.99 -4.13 1.56
CA ASP A 27 9.15 -4.43 2.98
C ASP A 27 10.58 -4.90 3.30
N TRP A 28 11.13 -5.81 2.49
CA TRP A 28 12.50 -6.29 2.65
C TRP A 28 13.56 -5.18 2.52
N TYR A 29 13.42 -4.27 1.55
CA TYR A 29 14.33 -3.13 1.43
C TYR A 29 14.29 -2.21 2.66
N LEU A 30 13.12 -2.09 3.30
CA LEU A 30 12.97 -1.35 4.57
C LEU A 30 13.49 -2.11 5.80
N GLY A 31 13.92 -3.36 5.64
CA GLY A 31 14.37 -4.22 6.74
C GLY A 31 13.22 -4.89 7.50
N GLY A 32 12.03 -4.99 6.89
CA GLY A 32 10.91 -5.74 7.41
C GLY A 32 11.07 -7.26 7.26
N THR A 33 10.12 -8.00 7.84
CA THR A 33 10.16 -9.46 7.94
C THR A 33 9.11 -10.18 7.10
N HIS A 34 8.24 -9.44 6.41
CA HIS A 34 7.08 -9.95 5.68
C HIS A 34 7.46 -10.29 4.22
N SER A 35 8.58 -10.98 4.04
CA SER A 35 9.11 -11.41 2.74
C SER A 35 9.47 -12.89 2.74
N TYR A 36 9.11 -13.59 1.67
CA TYR A 36 9.52 -14.96 1.40
C TYR A 36 10.85 -15.00 0.65
N GLU A 37 11.48 -16.17 0.60
CA GLU A 37 12.77 -16.35 -0.08
C GLU A 37 12.74 -15.89 -1.53
N ILE A 38 11.63 -16.13 -2.26
CA ILE A 38 11.49 -15.69 -3.65
C ILE A 38 11.49 -14.17 -3.80
N ASP A 39 10.89 -13.44 -2.86
CA ASP A 39 10.88 -11.97 -2.87
C ASP A 39 12.28 -11.43 -2.60
N ARG A 40 13.02 -12.06 -1.67
CA ARG A 40 14.39 -11.67 -1.34
C ARG A 40 15.33 -11.88 -2.52
N LYS A 41 15.24 -13.04 -3.20
CA LYS A 41 16.03 -13.32 -4.41
C LYS A 41 15.73 -12.31 -5.52
N ALA A 42 14.45 -11.97 -5.73
CA ALA A 42 14.06 -10.94 -6.68
C ALA A 42 14.59 -9.55 -6.26
N ALA A 43 14.52 -9.20 -4.98
CA ALA A 43 15.01 -7.94 -4.45
C ALA A 43 16.54 -7.80 -4.59
N GLU A 44 17.29 -8.86 -4.31
CA GLU A 44 18.74 -8.92 -4.52
C GLU A 44 19.12 -8.80 -6.01
N ALA A 45 18.34 -9.42 -6.91
CA ALA A 45 18.53 -9.25 -8.35
C ALA A 45 18.29 -7.79 -8.79
N THR A 46 17.21 -7.18 -8.31
CA THR A 46 16.92 -5.76 -8.55
C THR A 46 18.00 -4.85 -7.96
N GLN A 47 18.51 -5.13 -6.77
CA GLN A 47 19.58 -4.35 -6.16
C GLN A 47 20.90 -4.45 -6.93
N ARG A 48 21.18 -5.59 -7.57
CA ARG A 48 22.34 -5.70 -8.49
C ARG A 48 22.18 -4.84 -9.74
N ALA A 49 20.96 -4.73 -10.26
CA ALA A 49 20.66 -3.91 -11.44
C ALA A 49 20.52 -2.41 -11.12
N LEU A 50 20.03 -2.09 -9.91
CA LEU A 50 19.84 -0.74 -9.40
C LEU A 50 20.40 -0.67 -7.96
N PRO A 51 21.72 -0.41 -7.81
CA PRO A 51 22.38 -0.38 -6.50
C PRO A 51 21.72 0.55 -5.48
N ASP A 52 21.10 1.64 -5.94
CA ASP A 52 20.46 2.66 -5.10
C ASP A 52 19.00 2.36 -4.71
N ILE A 53 18.47 1.18 -5.06
CA ILE A 53 17.05 0.85 -4.80
C ILE A 53 16.69 0.95 -3.31
N LYS A 54 17.59 0.48 -2.42
CA LYS A 54 17.33 0.50 -0.97
C LYS A 54 17.31 1.94 -0.41
N PRO A 55 18.32 2.79 -0.66
CA PRO A 55 18.23 4.21 -0.34
C PRO A 55 16.97 4.89 -0.90
N LEU A 56 16.60 4.60 -2.15
CA LEU A 56 15.42 5.16 -2.81
C LEU A 56 14.13 4.78 -2.07
N VAL A 57 13.97 3.51 -1.69
CA VAL A 57 12.82 3.00 -0.92
C VAL A 57 12.72 3.65 0.46
N VAL A 58 13.85 3.86 1.14
CA VAL A 58 13.91 4.56 2.43
C VAL A 58 13.51 6.02 2.28
N GLU A 59 14.01 6.71 1.25
CA GLU A 59 13.66 8.11 0.99
C GLU A 59 12.19 8.27 0.58
N ASN A 60 11.65 7.35 -0.21
CA ASN A 60 10.22 7.35 -0.54
C ASN A 60 9.35 7.19 0.71
N ARG A 61 9.70 6.27 1.63
CA ARG A 61 8.98 6.11 2.91
C ARG A 61 9.11 7.36 3.79
N SER A 62 10.29 7.99 3.80
CA SER A 62 10.52 9.23 4.54
C SER A 62 9.72 10.40 3.95
N PHE A 63 9.65 10.52 2.63
CA PHE A 63 8.82 11.50 1.93
C PHE A 63 7.34 11.32 2.27
N LEU A 64 6.81 10.11 2.13
CA LEU A 64 5.42 9.79 2.50
C LEU A 64 5.11 10.29 3.91
N ARG A 65 5.95 9.92 4.89
CA ARG A 65 5.76 10.33 6.29
C ARG A 65 5.82 11.84 6.48
N ARG A 66 6.66 12.57 5.75
CA ARG A 66 6.71 14.04 5.81
C ARG A 66 5.45 14.66 5.21
N ALA A 67 5.04 14.19 4.03
CA ALA A 67 3.89 14.71 3.29
C ALA A 67 2.58 14.53 4.08
N VAL A 68 2.29 13.32 4.56
CA VAL A 68 1.02 13.04 5.26
C VAL A 68 0.94 13.75 6.61
N ARG A 69 2.05 13.89 7.34
CA ARG A 69 2.09 14.71 8.56
C ARG A 69 1.86 16.18 8.28
N TYR A 70 2.43 16.72 7.19
CA TYR A 70 2.21 18.10 6.80
C TYR A 70 0.74 18.34 6.49
N LEU A 71 0.12 17.48 5.67
CA LEU A 71 -1.30 17.59 5.33
C LEU A 71 -2.19 17.46 6.57
N ALA A 72 -1.91 16.48 7.44
CA ALA A 72 -2.68 16.29 8.67
C ALA A 72 -2.59 17.49 9.63
N LYS A 73 -1.42 18.14 9.74
CA LYS A 73 -1.24 19.38 10.50
C LYS A 73 -1.98 20.57 9.91
N ASN A 74 -2.25 20.56 8.61
CA ASN A 74 -2.99 21.61 7.89
C ASN A 74 -4.49 21.31 7.79
N GLY A 75 -5.01 20.43 8.65
CA GLY A 75 -6.45 20.20 8.79
C GLY A 75 -7.05 19.14 7.87
N TYR A 76 -6.26 18.48 7.02
CA TYR A 76 -6.75 17.31 6.28
C TYR A 76 -6.95 16.13 7.23
N THR A 77 -8.15 15.57 7.24
CA THR A 77 -8.54 14.51 8.17
C THR A 77 -8.84 13.18 7.50
N GLN A 78 -8.80 13.10 6.17
CA GLN A 78 -9.18 11.89 5.42
C GLN A 78 -8.16 11.57 4.35
N PHE A 79 -7.69 10.33 4.33
CA PHE A 79 -6.64 9.86 3.44
C PHE A 79 -7.08 8.55 2.78
N ILE A 80 -6.93 8.47 1.45
CA ILE A 80 -6.99 7.23 0.70
C ILE A 80 -5.60 6.97 0.13
N ASP A 81 -4.98 5.87 0.56
CA ASP A 81 -3.63 5.47 0.17
C ASP A 81 -3.68 4.31 -0.81
N ILE A 82 -3.48 4.62 -2.10
CA ILE A 82 -3.65 3.67 -3.21
C ILE A 82 -2.28 3.08 -3.58
N GLY A 83 -2.21 1.76 -3.60
CA GLY A 83 -0.96 1.01 -3.73
C GLY A 83 -0.18 1.00 -2.41
N SER A 84 -0.90 0.84 -1.29
CA SER A 84 -0.33 1.02 0.05
C SER A 84 0.74 -0.02 0.42
N GLY A 85 0.71 -1.18 -0.23
CA GLY A 85 1.54 -2.32 0.07
C GLY A 85 1.21 -2.95 1.42
N LEU A 86 2.20 -3.65 1.98
CA LEU A 86 2.10 -4.30 3.27
C LEU A 86 2.14 -3.30 4.44
N PRO A 87 1.43 -3.59 5.54
CA PRO A 87 1.67 -2.90 6.80
C PRO A 87 3.13 -3.13 7.23
N THR A 88 3.91 -2.05 7.28
CA THR A 88 5.36 -2.09 7.52
C THR A 88 5.76 -0.94 8.46
N VAL A 89 7.06 -0.74 8.67
CA VAL A 89 7.55 0.33 9.54
C VAL A 89 7.16 1.71 8.97
N GLY A 90 6.38 2.48 9.74
CA GLY A 90 6.02 3.85 9.39
C GLY A 90 4.82 3.95 8.46
N ASN A 91 3.73 3.25 8.83
CA ASN A 91 2.47 3.28 8.11
C ASN A 91 1.86 4.69 8.05
N THR A 92 1.09 4.97 7.00
CA THR A 92 0.38 6.26 6.81
C THR A 92 -0.45 6.67 8.04
N HIS A 93 -1.27 5.77 8.59
CA HIS A 93 -2.08 6.05 9.77
C HIS A 93 -1.23 6.37 11.01
N GLU A 94 -0.10 5.68 11.24
CA GLU A 94 0.79 5.99 12.38
C GLU A 94 1.36 7.41 12.29
N ALA A 95 1.71 7.85 11.08
CA ALA A 95 2.24 9.19 10.85
C ALA A 95 1.15 10.27 10.99
N VAL A 96 -0.05 10.00 10.45
CA VAL A 96 -1.20 10.91 10.48
C VAL A 96 -1.79 11.02 11.89
N LEU A 97 -2.13 9.90 12.53
CA LEU A 97 -2.83 9.86 13.81
C LEU A 97 -1.99 10.42 14.96
N ARG A 98 -0.66 10.40 14.84
CA ARG A 98 0.24 11.05 15.79
C ARG A 98 0.03 12.57 15.87
N VAL A 99 -0.37 13.21 14.78
CA VAL A 99 -0.58 14.66 14.71
C VAL A 99 -2.05 15.04 14.63
N ASN A 100 -2.91 14.13 14.19
CA ASN A 100 -4.36 14.31 14.12
C ASN A 100 -5.07 13.01 14.51
N PRO A 101 -5.34 12.79 15.81
CA PRO A 101 -5.95 11.55 16.31
C PRO A 101 -7.36 11.28 15.79
N GLY A 102 -8.04 12.27 15.20
CA GLY A 102 -9.39 12.13 14.64
C GLY A 102 -9.40 11.81 13.14
N ALA A 103 -8.24 11.67 12.50
CA ALA A 103 -8.16 11.39 11.08
C ALA A 103 -8.58 9.96 10.73
N ARG A 104 -8.95 9.75 9.46
CA ARG A 104 -9.41 8.48 8.90
C ARG A 104 -8.56 8.10 7.69
N ILE A 105 -8.23 6.83 7.58
CA ILE A 105 -7.27 6.32 6.59
C ILE A 105 -7.84 5.06 5.95
N LEU A 106 -8.07 5.11 4.64
CA LEU A 106 -8.39 3.95 3.84
C LEU A 106 -7.14 3.53 3.06
N TYR A 107 -6.73 2.28 3.23
CA TYR A 107 -5.71 1.65 2.41
C TYR A 107 -6.33 0.89 1.25
N VAL A 108 -5.69 0.95 0.09
CA VAL A 108 -6.11 0.23 -1.11
C VAL A 108 -4.89 -0.47 -1.70
N ASP A 109 -5.00 -1.76 -1.94
CA ASP A 109 -4.00 -2.51 -2.71
C ASP A 109 -4.66 -3.54 -3.63
N ILE A 110 -3.97 -3.94 -4.69
CA ILE A 110 -4.44 -4.98 -5.61
C ILE A 110 -4.05 -6.38 -5.11
N GLU A 111 -2.96 -6.46 -4.34
CA GLU A 111 -2.40 -7.69 -3.79
C GLU A 111 -3.23 -8.18 -2.61
N ALA A 112 -3.99 -9.26 -2.81
CA ALA A 112 -4.84 -9.83 -1.78
C ALA A 112 -4.06 -10.23 -0.51
N SER A 113 -2.81 -10.68 -0.67
CA SER A 113 -1.95 -11.02 0.47
C SER A 113 -1.70 -9.80 1.35
N ALA A 114 -1.42 -8.64 0.76
CA ALA A 114 -1.23 -7.41 1.51
C ALA A 114 -2.54 -6.95 2.19
N VAL A 115 -3.67 -7.05 1.50
CA VAL A 115 -4.99 -6.70 2.04
C VAL A 115 -5.39 -7.60 3.20
N ASN A 116 -5.12 -8.90 3.12
CA ASN A 116 -5.42 -9.85 4.19
C ASN A 116 -4.59 -9.55 5.44
N GLU A 117 -3.29 -9.31 5.25
CA GLU A 117 -2.36 -9.00 6.34
C GLU A 117 -2.66 -7.64 7.00
N GLY A 118 -2.97 -6.62 6.19
CA GLY A 118 -3.39 -5.31 6.68
C GLY A 118 -4.70 -5.35 7.46
N ASN A 119 -5.70 -6.08 6.97
CA ASN A 119 -6.96 -6.26 7.70
C ASN A 119 -6.77 -7.04 9.01
N GLU A 120 -5.88 -8.04 9.04
CA GLU A 120 -5.53 -8.72 10.29
C GLU A 120 -4.84 -7.78 11.29
N PHE A 121 -3.88 -6.98 10.81
CA PHE A 121 -3.21 -5.97 11.62
C PHE A 121 -4.20 -4.95 12.19
N ILE A 122 -5.10 -4.39 11.38
CA ILE A 122 -6.12 -3.41 11.81
C ILE A 122 -7.02 -4.00 12.89
N ARG A 123 -7.50 -5.24 12.71
CA ARG A 123 -8.34 -5.93 13.71
C ARG A 123 -7.60 -6.13 15.04
N LYS A 124 -6.32 -6.50 15.00
CA LYS A 124 -5.51 -6.77 16.21
C LYS A 124 -5.12 -5.50 16.97
N THR A 125 -5.10 -4.35 16.31
CA THR A 125 -4.60 -3.08 16.87
C THR A 125 -5.72 -2.14 17.34
N GLY A 126 -6.99 -2.49 17.11
CA GLY A 126 -8.14 -1.67 17.52
C GLY A 126 -8.39 -0.43 16.66
N TRP A 127 -7.73 -0.32 15.49
CA TRP A 127 -7.87 0.84 14.61
C TRP A 127 -9.09 0.78 13.69
N ALA A 128 -9.91 -0.27 13.76
CA ALA A 128 -10.99 -0.54 12.80
C ALA A 128 -11.99 0.62 12.63
N ASP A 129 -12.20 1.45 13.64
CA ASP A 129 -13.11 2.60 13.56
C ASP A 129 -12.59 3.75 12.67
N GLN A 130 -11.27 3.84 12.49
CA GLN A 130 -10.60 4.94 11.79
C GLN A 130 -9.83 4.49 10.56
N VAL A 131 -9.43 3.22 10.52
CA VAL A 131 -8.59 2.65 9.48
C VAL A 131 -9.31 1.46 8.85
N GLY A 132 -9.38 1.46 7.52
CA GLY A 132 -9.88 0.34 6.73
C GLY A 132 -8.90 -0.02 5.62
N MET A 133 -9.06 -1.22 5.06
CA MET A 133 -8.26 -1.67 3.91
C MET A 133 -9.10 -2.50 2.96
N ILE A 134 -9.07 -2.15 1.67
CA ILE A 134 -9.81 -2.84 0.61
C ILE A 134 -8.88 -3.38 -0.46
N ARG A 135 -9.36 -4.41 -1.16
CA ARG A 135 -8.73 -4.93 -2.37
C ARG A 135 -9.37 -4.30 -3.59
N ALA A 136 -8.65 -3.45 -4.30
CA ALA A 136 -9.15 -2.85 -5.54
C ALA A 136 -8.02 -2.43 -6.47
N SER A 137 -8.33 -2.36 -7.77
CA SER A 137 -7.39 -1.87 -8.78
C SER A 137 -7.43 -0.35 -8.84
N ALA A 138 -6.25 0.28 -8.88
CA ALA A 138 -6.13 1.72 -9.14
C ALA A 138 -6.58 2.14 -10.56
N LEU A 139 -6.75 1.17 -11.46
CA LEU A 139 -7.30 1.38 -12.81
C LEU A 139 -8.83 1.38 -12.85
N GLU A 140 -9.47 0.97 -11.77
CA GLU A 140 -10.93 0.87 -11.63
C GLU A 140 -11.38 1.73 -10.43
N PRO A 141 -11.24 3.07 -10.51
CA PRO A 141 -11.46 3.96 -9.37
C PRO A 141 -12.88 3.89 -8.81
N GLU A 142 -13.87 3.56 -9.63
CA GLU A 142 -15.25 3.32 -9.21
C GLU A 142 -15.36 2.19 -8.18
N ASN A 143 -14.55 1.13 -8.31
CA ASN A 143 -14.52 0.03 -7.34
C ASN A 143 -13.94 0.50 -6.00
N ILE A 144 -13.01 1.45 -6.01
CA ILE A 144 -12.46 2.04 -4.78
C ILE A 144 -13.53 2.91 -4.11
N PHE A 145 -14.11 3.86 -4.83
CA PHE A 145 -15.00 4.87 -4.24
C PHE A 145 -16.37 4.31 -3.83
N ASN A 146 -16.83 3.24 -4.45
CA ASN A 146 -18.13 2.62 -4.14
C ASN A 146 -18.04 1.43 -3.17
N ASP A 147 -16.84 1.03 -2.77
CA ASP A 147 -16.67 -0.05 -1.79
C ASP A 147 -17.36 0.31 -0.45
N PRO A 148 -18.12 -0.60 0.16
CA PRO A 148 -18.77 -0.35 1.45
C PRO A 148 -17.82 0.07 2.57
N GLU A 149 -16.61 -0.49 2.60
CA GLU A 149 -15.59 -0.15 3.59
C GLU A 149 -15.03 1.25 3.33
N THR A 150 -14.85 1.63 2.06
CA THR A 150 -14.52 3.01 1.69
C THR A 150 -15.59 3.99 2.18
N ARG A 151 -16.86 3.68 1.97
CA ARG A 151 -17.99 4.52 2.41
C ARG A 151 -18.15 4.56 3.93
N ARG A 152 -17.68 3.53 4.64
CA ARG A 152 -17.64 3.49 6.11
C ARG A 152 -16.54 4.40 6.66
N VAL A 153 -15.36 4.38 6.03
CA VAL A 153 -14.17 5.09 6.51
C VAL A 153 -14.11 6.54 6.02
N ILE A 154 -14.60 6.84 4.82
CA ILE A 154 -14.45 8.14 4.15
C ILE A 154 -15.80 8.83 4.00
N ASP A 155 -15.86 10.05 4.53
CA ASP A 155 -16.94 11.02 4.34
C ASP A 155 -16.60 11.92 3.14
N PHE A 156 -17.19 11.62 1.99
CA PHE A 156 -16.93 12.35 0.74
C PHE A 156 -17.55 13.75 0.68
N ASP A 157 -18.32 14.16 1.69
CA ASP A 157 -18.79 15.55 1.81
C ASP A 157 -17.70 16.48 2.38
N LYS A 158 -16.55 15.92 2.76
CA LYS A 158 -15.38 16.64 3.25
C LYS A 158 -14.16 16.41 2.36
N PRO A 159 -13.14 17.29 2.40
CA PRO A 159 -11.91 17.09 1.63
C PRO A 159 -11.23 15.75 1.92
N VAL A 160 -10.74 15.10 0.85
CA VAL A 160 -10.02 13.81 0.91
C VAL A 160 -8.66 13.95 0.23
N VAL A 161 -7.61 13.48 0.89
CA VAL A 161 -6.27 13.36 0.32
C VAL A 161 -6.14 12.00 -0.36
N ILE A 162 -5.79 11.99 -1.65
CA ILE A 162 -5.46 10.75 -2.38
C ILE A 162 -3.95 10.63 -2.51
N LEU A 163 -3.39 9.51 -2.05
CA LEU A 163 -1.98 9.16 -2.18
C LEU A 163 -1.82 8.09 -3.25
N LYS A 164 -0.85 8.30 -4.15
CA LYS A 164 -0.38 7.33 -5.16
C LYS A 164 1.14 7.26 -5.13
N ILE A 165 1.70 7.03 -3.94
CA ILE A 165 3.14 7.12 -3.69
C ILE A 165 3.80 5.79 -4.03
N ALA A 166 4.86 5.82 -4.85
CA ALA A 166 5.52 4.63 -5.39
C ALA A 166 4.57 3.64 -6.12
N LEU A 167 3.49 4.16 -6.73
CA LEU A 167 2.54 3.38 -7.53
C LEU A 167 2.63 3.69 -9.03
N VAL A 168 2.75 4.97 -9.39
CA VAL A 168 2.48 5.43 -10.77
C VAL A 168 3.38 4.83 -11.84
N HIS A 169 4.58 4.39 -11.49
CA HIS A 169 5.55 3.77 -12.40
C HIS A 169 5.17 2.33 -12.81
N PHE A 170 4.13 1.74 -12.20
CA PHE A 170 3.55 0.47 -12.65
C PHE A 170 2.55 0.63 -13.79
N PHE A 171 2.08 1.84 -14.06
CA PHE A 171 1.17 2.09 -15.18
C PHE A 171 1.96 2.31 -16.47
N ARG A 172 1.47 1.72 -17.55
CA ARG A 172 1.94 2.06 -18.89
C ARG A 172 1.22 3.33 -19.35
N PRO A 173 1.89 4.20 -20.14
CA PRO A 173 1.20 5.28 -20.84
C PRO A 173 0.05 4.69 -21.68
N GLN A 174 -1.11 5.34 -21.65
CA GLN A 174 -2.19 5.02 -22.57
C GLN A 174 -1.74 5.42 -23.98
N GLN A 175 -1.84 4.48 -24.92
CA GLN A 175 -1.56 4.73 -26.34
C GLN A 175 -2.72 5.49 -26.98
#